data_AF-A0AAF5Q0D7-F1
#
_entry.id   AF-A0AAF5Q0D7-F1
#
_cell.length_a   1.000
_cell.length_b   1.000
_cell.length_c   1.000
_cell.angle_alpha   90.00
_cell.angle_beta   90.00
_cell.angle_gamma   90.00
#
_symmetry.space_group_name_H-M   'P 1'
#
loop_
_entity.id
_entity.type
_entity.pdbx_description
1 polymer ?
#
loop_
_entity_poly.entity_id
_entity_poly.type
_entity_poly.pdbx_seq_one_letter_code
_entity_poly.pdbx_strand_id
1 'polypeptide(L)'
;MTVVRYSIRLVVCTQSVLWRGLAARVPNVKVQFKSRGETLEAVGKIGQSLYEVVVNADLPIDGYGACEGTLACCTCHVILKPEHYKRLSSPVEDELDLLDLAPEATDFSRLGCQVKLTEEDLPSIEVIVPSEIRDARAYD
;
A
#
# COMPACT_ATOMS: atom_id res chain seq x y z
N MET A 1 1.03 18.57 69.47
CA MET A 1 1.69 17.87 68.35
C MET A 1 0.61 17.37 67.43
N THR A 2 0.47 18.03 66.28
CA THR A 2 -0.75 18.10 65.48
C THR A 2 -0.84 16.92 64.51
N VAL A 3 -1.92 16.14 64.60
CA VAL A 3 -2.23 15.06 63.66
C VAL A 3 -2.99 15.69 62.48
N VAL A 4 -2.27 16.01 61.39
CA VAL A 4 -2.90 16.56 60.18
C VAL A 4 -3.40 15.39 59.33
N ARG A 5 -4.69 15.11 59.44
CA ARG A 5 -5.42 14.20 58.55
C ARG A 5 -5.55 14.86 57.17
N TYR A 6 -4.76 14.40 56.20
CA TYR A 6 -4.95 14.76 54.79
C TYR A 6 -6.20 14.07 54.26
N SER A 7 -7.27 14.85 54.10
CA SER A 7 -8.49 14.42 53.41
C SER A 7 -8.26 14.52 51.90
N ILE A 8 -7.95 13.39 51.27
CA ILE A 8 -7.83 13.28 49.81
C ILE A 8 -9.26 13.31 49.26
N ARG A 9 -9.69 14.49 48.81
CA ARG A 9 -10.91 14.64 48.00
C ARG A 9 -10.59 14.07 46.61
N LEU A 10 -11.00 12.83 46.35
CA LEU A 10 -11.11 12.27 45.01
C LEU A 10 -12.10 13.12 44.22
N VAL A 11 -11.58 14.09 43.47
CA VAL A 11 -12.33 14.70 42.37
C VAL A 11 -12.30 13.67 41.25
N VAL A 12 -13.40 12.94 41.12
CA VAL A 12 -13.69 12.12 39.95
C VAL A 12 -13.93 13.09 38.80
N CYS A 13 -12.85 13.57 38.19
CA CYS A 13 -12.90 14.34 36.96
C CYS A 13 -13.26 13.33 35.87
N THR A 14 -14.53 13.35 35.50
CA THR A 14 -15.12 12.67 34.37
C THR A 14 -14.38 13.09 33.10
N GLN A 15 -13.23 12.47 32.81
CA GLN A 15 -12.62 12.51 31.49
C GLN A 15 -13.49 11.71 30.55
N SER A 16 -14.56 12.38 30.18
CA SER A 16 -15.29 12.29 28.94
C SER A 16 -14.29 12.58 27.82
N VAL A 17 -13.37 11.65 27.56
CA VAL A 17 -12.58 11.69 26.31
C VAL A 17 -13.50 11.21 25.20
N LEU A 18 -14.28 12.18 24.74
CA LEU A 18 -14.71 12.39 23.37
C LEU A 18 -13.85 11.59 22.36
N TRP A 19 -14.21 10.34 22.09
CA TRP A 19 -13.89 9.65 20.83
C TRP A 19 -14.82 10.18 19.71
N ARG A 20 -15.13 11.47 19.75
CA ARG A 20 -15.88 12.16 18.70
C ARG A 20 -14.88 12.82 17.76
N GLY A 21 -14.66 12.15 16.65
CA GLY A 21 -14.63 12.82 15.36
C GLY A 21 -13.36 13.58 15.02
N LEU A 22 -12.29 12.85 14.74
CA LEU A 22 -11.34 13.24 13.71
C LEU A 22 -11.13 12.01 12.83
N ALA A 23 -12.11 11.75 11.95
CA ALA A 23 -11.80 11.11 10.69
C ALA A 23 -10.81 12.07 10.00
N ALA A 24 -9.52 11.92 10.28
CA ALA A 24 -8.48 12.64 9.58
C ALA A 24 -8.77 12.40 8.09
N ARG A 25 -8.99 13.49 7.34
CA ARG A 25 -9.13 13.38 5.89
C ARG A 25 -7.81 12.81 5.39
N VAL A 26 -7.77 11.50 5.19
CA VAL A 26 -6.62 10.84 4.60
C VAL A 26 -6.42 11.50 3.24
N PRO A 27 -5.24 12.08 2.96
CA PRO A 27 -4.97 12.68 1.66
C PRO A 27 -5.18 11.65 0.56
N ASN A 28 -5.72 12.10 -0.56
CA ASN A 28 -5.80 11.30 -1.78
C ASN A 28 -4.51 11.51 -2.58
N VAL A 29 -3.94 10.42 -3.06
CA VAL A 29 -2.76 10.38 -3.93
C VAL A 29 -3.23 9.97 -5.33
N LYS A 30 -2.76 10.67 -6.37
CA LYS A 30 -3.00 10.24 -7.75
C LYS A 30 -1.98 9.17 -8.13
N VAL A 31 -2.43 8.04 -8.65
CA VAL A 31 -1.57 6.95 -9.10
C VAL A 31 -1.75 6.80 -10.60
N GLN A 32 -0.64 6.90 -11.34
CA GLN A 32 -0.61 6.71 -12.79
C GLN A 32 0.03 5.36 -13.10
N PHE A 33 -0.75 4.44 -13.66
CA PHE A 33 -0.28 3.14 -14.11
C PHE A 33 -0.02 3.20 -15.62
N LYS A 34 1.25 3.03 -16.01
CA LYS A 34 1.65 2.96 -17.42
C LYS A 34 1.71 1.51 -17.86
N SER A 35 0.90 1.13 -18.85
CA SER A 35 0.89 -0.20 -19.46
C SER A 35 0.84 -0.08 -20.97
N ARG A 36 1.75 -0.75 -21.70
CA ARG A 36 1.79 -0.80 -23.18
C ARG A 36 1.62 0.54 -23.92
N GLY A 37 2.02 1.65 -23.30
CA GLY A 37 1.88 3.02 -23.85
C GLY A 37 0.59 3.75 -23.48
N GLU A 38 -0.35 3.05 -22.84
CA GLU A 38 -1.54 3.66 -22.23
C GLU A 38 -1.23 4.06 -20.79
N THR A 39 -1.80 5.19 -20.36
CA THR A 39 -1.69 5.66 -18.98
C THR A 39 -3.07 5.61 -18.34
N LEU A 40 -3.22 4.75 -17.34
CA LEU A 40 -4.43 4.62 -16.55
C LEU A 40 -4.25 5.43 -15.27
N GLU A 41 -5.23 6.26 -14.92
CA GLU A 41 -5.18 7.09 -13.73
C GLU A 41 -6.16 6.56 -12.68
N ALA A 42 -5.68 6.45 -11.45
CA ALA A 42 -6.49 6.07 -10.30
C ALA A 42 -6.21 6.99 -9.11
N VAL A 43 -7.13 7.00 -8.16
CA VAL A 43 -6.99 7.76 -6.92
C VAL A 43 -6.91 6.79 -5.75
N GLY A 44 -5.78 6.78 -5.06
CA GLY A 44 -5.55 5.99 -3.87
C GLY A 44 -5.58 6.84 -2.61
N LYS A 45 -5.82 6.21 -1.47
CA LYS A 45 -5.66 6.82 -0.14
C LYS A 45 -4.34 6.37 0.47
N ILE A 46 -3.76 7.22 1.30
CA ILE A 46 -2.57 6.85 2.08
C ILE A 46 -2.88 5.64 2.96
N GLY A 47 -1.94 4.70 2.98
CA GLY A 47 -2.06 3.41 3.66
C GLY A 47 -2.63 2.28 2.81
N GLN A 48 -3.24 2.58 1.65
CA GLN A 48 -3.69 1.55 0.71
C GLN A 48 -2.52 0.95 -0.07
N SER A 49 -2.63 -0.32 -0.44
CA SER A 49 -1.66 -0.95 -1.34
C SER A 49 -1.89 -0.52 -2.80
N LEU A 50 -0.86 -0.57 -3.64
CA LEU A 50 -1.03 -0.32 -5.07
C LEU A 50 -2.03 -1.30 -5.70
N TYR A 51 -2.06 -2.54 -5.22
CA TYR A 51 -3.08 -3.53 -5.61
C TYR A 51 -4.50 -3.04 -5.31
N GLU A 52 -4.77 -2.60 -4.07
CA GLU A 52 -6.07 -2.09 -3.69
C GLU A 52 -6.49 -0.89 -4.54
N VAL A 53 -5.55 -0.02 -4.93
CA VAL A 53 -5.86 1.13 -5.79
C VAL A 53 -6.34 0.69 -7.17
N VAL A 54 -5.69 -0.31 -7.77
CA VAL A 54 -6.10 -0.87 -9.08
C VAL A 54 -7.50 -1.48 -8.99
N VAL A 55 -7.74 -2.31 -7.97
CA VAL A 55 -9.02 -3.02 -7.80
C VAL A 55 -10.15 -2.06 -7.45
N ASN A 56 -9.93 -1.11 -6.55
CA ASN A 56 -10.96 -0.12 -6.17
C ASN A 56 -11.31 0.84 -7.32
N ALA A 57 -10.36 1.08 -8.22
CA ALA A 57 -10.57 1.93 -9.40
C ALA A 57 -11.09 1.16 -10.62
N ASP A 58 -11.26 -0.18 -10.52
CA ASP A 58 -11.71 -1.06 -11.60
C ASP A 58 -10.91 -0.87 -12.90
N LEU A 59 -9.57 -0.78 -12.77
CA LEU A 59 -8.71 -0.57 -13.93
C LEU A 59 -8.71 -1.83 -14.82
N PRO A 60 -8.77 -1.69 -16.15
CA PRO A 60 -8.82 -2.81 -17.08
C PRO A 60 -7.43 -3.44 -17.27
N ILE A 61 -6.91 -4.08 -16.22
CA ILE A 61 -5.63 -4.81 -16.23
C ILE A 61 -5.92 -6.30 -16.06
N ASP A 62 -5.95 -7.02 -17.18
CA ASP A 62 -6.32 -8.43 -17.20
C ASP A 62 -5.37 -9.29 -16.35
N GLY A 63 -5.95 -10.12 -15.48
CA GLY A 63 -5.19 -11.06 -14.64
C GLY A 63 -4.43 -10.43 -13.47
N TYR A 64 -4.54 -9.12 -13.26
CA TYR A 64 -3.86 -8.44 -12.15
C TYR A 64 -4.44 -8.82 -10.80
N GLY A 65 -3.56 -9.19 -9.84
CA GLY A 65 -3.95 -9.44 -8.46
C GLY A 65 -4.72 -10.74 -8.20
N ALA A 66 -4.43 -11.79 -8.97
CA ALA A 66 -5.14 -13.08 -8.95
C ALA A 66 -5.20 -13.80 -7.58
N CYS A 67 -4.28 -13.50 -6.66
CA CYS A 67 -4.26 -14.04 -5.28
C CYS A 67 -4.76 -13.05 -4.23
N GLU A 68 -5.38 -11.94 -4.65
CA GLU A 68 -6.00 -10.95 -3.77
C GLU A 68 -5.04 -10.31 -2.75
N GLY A 69 -3.74 -10.26 -3.07
CA GLY A 69 -2.72 -9.66 -2.21
C GLY A 69 -2.20 -10.55 -1.07
N THR A 70 -2.41 -11.86 -1.14
CA THR A 70 -1.98 -12.84 -0.12
C THR A 70 -0.52 -13.30 -0.25
N LEU A 71 0.31 -12.62 -1.05
CA LEU A 71 1.71 -13.01 -1.33
C LEU A 71 1.83 -14.46 -1.84
N ALA A 72 0.88 -14.90 -2.67
CA ALA A 72 0.85 -16.26 -3.24
C ALA A 72 0.99 -16.28 -4.78
N CYS A 73 1.24 -15.13 -5.39
CA CYS A 73 1.30 -14.95 -6.83
C CYS A 73 2.15 -13.72 -7.19
N CYS A 74 2.62 -13.63 -8.44
CA CYS A 74 3.36 -12.49 -8.97
C CYS A 74 2.55 -11.62 -9.95
N THR A 75 1.23 -11.81 -10.04
CA THR A 75 0.37 -11.08 -10.99
C THR A 75 0.14 -9.61 -10.63
N CYS A 76 0.49 -9.21 -9.41
CA CYS A 76 0.49 -7.82 -8.96
C CYS A 76 1.86 -7.15 -9.13
N HIS A 77 2.76 -7.75 -9.91
CA HIS A 77 4.07 -7.19 -10.21
C HIS A 77 3.94 -5.80 -10.84
N VAL A 78 4.70 -4.86 -10.29
CA VAL A 78 4.84 -3.50 -10.78
C VAL A 78 6.31 -3.08 -10.77
N ILE A 79 6.67 -2.17 -11.67
CA ILE A 79 7.99 -1.58 -11.76
C ILE A 79 7.89 -0.14 -11.27
N LEU A 80 8.66 0.18 -10.23
CA LEU A 80 8.68 1.50 -9.62
C LEU A 80 9.79 2.34 -10.22
N LYS A 81 9.65 3.66 -10.14
CA LYS A 81 10.78 4.57 -10.41
C LYS A 81 11.88 4.38 -9.35
N PRO A 82 13.17 4.53 -9.70
CA PRO A 82 14.27 4.36 -8.75
C PRO A 82 14.15 5.21 -7.48
N GLU A 83 13.60 6.42 -7.60
CA GLU A 83 13.38 7.35 -6.48
C GLU A 83 12.32 6.84 -5.50
N HIS A 84 11.26 6.17 -5.99
CA HIS A 84 10.24 5.57 -5.14
C HIS A 84 10.76 4.26 -4.53
N TYR A 85 11.42 3.42 -5.33
CA TYR A 85 11.96 2.14 -4.87
C TYR A 85 12.93 2.30 -3.70
N LYS A 86 13.85 3.27 -3.76
CA LYS A 86 14.84 3.53 -2.70
C LYS A 86 14.26 3.93 -1.34
N ARG A 87 13.02 4.43 -1.32
CA ARG A 87 12.33 4.84 -0.09
C ARG A 87 11.60 3.68 0.57
N LEU A 88 11.28 2.64 -0.19
CA LEU A 88 10.58 1.46 0.32
C LEU A 88 11.54 0.58 1.14
N SER A 89 10.95 -0.18 2.06
CA SER A 89 11.67 -1.27 2.71
C SER A 89 12.11 -2.30 1.68
N SER A 90 13.22 -2.98 1.94
CA SER A 90 13.66 -4.11 1.13
C SER A 90 12.54 -5.15 0.97
N PRO A 91 12.43 -5.78 -0.21
CA PRO A 91 11.51 -6.91 -0.39
C PRO A 91 11.87 -8.05 0.56
N VAL A 92 10.86 -8.82 0.95
CA VAL A 92 11.06 -10.06 1.74
C VAL A 92 11.48 -11.20 0.81
N GLU A 93 12.12 -12.24 1.34
CA GLU A 93 12.61 -13.39 0.55
C GLU A 93 11.48 -14.03 -0.27
N ASP A 94 10.33 -14.32 0.36
CA ASP A 94 9.14 -14.87 -0.33
C ASP A 94 8.64 -13.97 -1.48
N GLU A 95 8.82 -12.64 -1.37
CA GLU A 95 8.48 -11.70 -2.45
C GLU A 95 9.45 -11.84 -3.62
N LEU A 96 10.75 -12.02 -3.33
CA LEU A 96 11.79 -12.22 -4.34
C LEU A 96 11.60 -13.53 -5.10
N ASP A 97 11.29 -14.62 -4.40
CA ASP A 97 11.02 -15.92 -5.03
C ASP A 97 9.87 -15.84 -6.03
N LEU A 98 8.83 -15.06 -5.72
CA LEU A 98 7.72 -14.80 -6.63
C LEU A 98 8.09 -13.85 -7.78
N LEU A 99 8.92 -12.83 -7.51
CA LEU A 99 9.40 -11.90 -8.52
C LEU A 99 10.32 -12.56 -9.56
N ASP A 100 11.07 -13.60 -9.19
CA ASP A 100 11.85 -14.41 -10.13
C ASP A 100 10.96 -15.14 -11.15
N LEU A 101 9.69 -15.37 -10.80
CA LEU A 101 8.67 -15.90 -11.69
C LEU A 101 7.92 -14.80 -12.46
N ALA A 102 8.19 -13.52 -12.23
CA ALA A 102 7.52 -12.44 -12.94
C ALA A 102 8.19 -12.20 -14.32
N PRO A 103 7.40 -11.99 -15.39
CA PRO A 103 7.95 -11.56 -16.66
C PRO A 103 8.50 -10.13 -16.54
N GLU A 104 9.52 -9.82 -17.33
CA GLU A 104 10.10 -8.46 -17.39
C GLU A 104 10.53 -7.90 -16.01
N ALA A 105 10.93 -8.78 -15.07
CA ALA A 105 11.42 -8.36 -13.77
C ALA A 105 12.73 -7.55 -13.90
N THR A 106 12.85 -6.50 -13.09
CA THR A 106 13.97 -5.55 -13.04
C THR A 106 14.37 -5.32 -11.58
N ASP A 107 15.50 -4.65 -11.36
CA ASP A 107 15.96 -4.30 -10.00
C ASP A 107 14.97 -3.40 -9.24
N PHE A 108 14.07 -2.70 -9.94
CA PHE A 108 13.05 -1.83 -9.37
C PHE A 108 11.65 -2.47 -9.32
N SER A 109 11.57 -3.77 -9.58
CA SER A 109 10.32 -4.54 -9.50
C SER A 109 9.92 -4.79 -8.04
N ARG A 110 8.63 -4.66 -7.77
CA ARG A 110 8.00 -5.01 -6.48
C ARG A 110 6.64 -5.65 -6.72
N LEU A 111 6.14 -6.40 -5.75
CA LEU A 111 4.74 -6.83 -5.74
C LEU A 111 3.86 -5.69 -5.21
N GLY A 112 2.97 -5.18 -6.05
CA GLY A 112 2.10 -4.04 -5.75
C GLY A 112 1.15 -4.26 -4.56
N CYS A 113 0.92 -5.51 -4.15
CA CYS A 113 0.19 -5.82 -2.92
C CYS A 113 1.00 -5.51 -1.63
N GLN A 114 2.32 -5.56 -1.68
CA GLN A 114 3.20 -5.25 -0.54
C GLN A 114 3.57 -3.77 -0.46
N VAL A 115 3.45 -3.05 -1.57
CA VAL A 115 3.76 -1.61 -1.65
C VAL A 115 2.54 -0.79 -1.22
N LYS A 116 2.69 -0.04 -0.12
CA LYS A 116 1.68 0.87 0.42
C LYS A 116 1.96 2.31 0.04
N LEU A 117 0.90 3.07 -0.23
CA LEU A 117 0.99 4.51 -0.44
C LEU A 117 1.32 5.24 0.85
N THR A 118 2.29 6.15 0.78
CA THR A 118 2.75 6.98 1.90
C THR A 118 2.51 8.47 1.63
N GLU A 119 2.69 9.32 2.64
CA GLU A 119 2.59 10.79 2.48
C GLU A 119 3.61 11.35 1.49
N GLU A 120 4.74 10.67 1.34
CA GLU A 120 5.82 11.05 0.43
C GLU A 120 5.49 10.78 -1.05
N ASP A 121 4.43 10.02 -1.34
CA ASP A 121 3.97 9.75 -2.71
C ASP A 121 3.02 10.84 -3.23
N LEU A 122 2.73 11.87 -2.42
CA LEU A 122 1.99 13.04 -2.82
C LEU A 122 2.85 13.97 -3.71
N PRO A 123 2.24 14.66 -4.70
CA PRO A 123 0.82 14.63 -5.07
C PRO A 123 0.45 13.48 -6.03
N SER A 124 1.44 12.87 -6.67
CA SER A 124 1.25 11.82 -7.67
C SER A 124 2.43 10.86 -7.71
N ILE A 125 2.12 9.58 -7.92
CA ILE A 125 3.10 8.52 -8.15
C ILE A 125 2.87 7.89 -9.53
N GLU A 126 3.97 7.64 -10.23
CA GLU A 126 3.96 6.91 -11.49
C GLU A 126 4.51 5.51 -11.28
N VAL A 127 3.75 4.52 -11.75
CA VAL A 127 4.05 3.10 -11.66
C VAL A 127 3.94 2.50 -13.04
N ILE A 128 4.85 1.60 -13.40
CA ILE A 128 4.81 0.88 -14.66
C ILE A 128 4.29 -0.52 -14.38
N VAL A 129 3.31 -0.96 -15.17
CA VAL A 129 2.79 -2.33 -15.14
C VAL A 129 3.42 -3.06 -16.34
N PRO A 130 4.05 -4.23 -16.14
CA PRO A 130 4.62 -5.01 -17.23
C PRO A 130 3.56 -5.36 -18.28
N SER A 131 4.00 -5.60 -19.51
CA SER A 131 3.09 -5.85 -20.61
C SER A 131 2.47 -7.24 -20.55
N GLU A 132 3.17 -8.18 -19.92
CA GLU A 132 2.72 -9.55 -19.68
C GLU A 132 2.49 -9.76 -18.19
N ILE A 133 1.40 -10.44 -17.85
CA ILE A 133 1.08 -10.86 -16.48
C ILE A 133 1.04 -12.38 -16.48
N ARG A 134 1.85 -12.99 -15.62
CA ARG A 134 1.92 -14.45 -15.45
C ARG A 134 1.43 -14.82 -14.07
N ASP A 135 0.46 -15.74 -14.01
CA ASP A 135 0.09 -16.36 -12.74
C ASP A 135 1.03 -17.53 -12.43
N ALA A 136 1.88 -17.37 -11.42
CA ALA A 136 2.77 -18.43 -10.95
C ALA A 136 2.02 -19.70 -10.50
N ARG A 137 0.73 -19.58 -10.11
CA ARG A 137 -0.09 -20.72 -9.67
C ARG A 137 -0.58 -21.61 -10.81
N ALA A 138 -0.46 -21.17 -12.07
CA ALA A 138 -1.03 -21.88 -13.22
C ALA A 138 -0.14 -23.01 -13.77
N TYR A 139 1.01 -23.30 -13.15
CA TYR A 139 1.88 -24.42 -13.50
C TYR A 139 1.54 -25.64 -12.63
N ASP A 140 0.78 -26.57 -13.21
CA ASP A 140 0.56 -27.96 -12.75
C ASP A 140 1.06 -28.91 -13.85
#